data_AF-I0W7H2-F1
#
_entry.id   AF-I0W7H2-F1
#
_cell.length_a   1.000
_cell.length_b   1.000
_cell.length_c   1.000
_cell.angle_alpha   90.00
_cell.angle_beta   90.00
_cell.angle_gamma   90.00
#
_symmetry.space_group_name_H-M   'P 1'
#
loop_
_entity.id
_entity.type
_entity.pdbx_description
1 polymer ?
#
loop_
_entity_poly.entity_id
_entity_poly.type
_entity_poly.pdbx_seq_one_letter_code
_entity_poly.pdbx_strand_id
1 'polypeptide(L)'
;MQSFIIWITFTLLTTYWTNPKELESNNVTSNIDFKEQKNVPNKTIKFLWREEKYDEQLKGNFNLITINTEYCKTITGPEKAALAYVATFIGNECSWDGKATTDRTNLKCKIPTALQLGYQCSIEHLGFLRKWFRHDKRTLKELESCPTIPDGATVQNTFDEITLSVKENQIIVSFKANGVNIREGKRWRWSQSDYFEFSKNKIRWLKKEKSPLTYETFKISAN
;
A
#
# COMPACT_ATOMS: atom_id res chain seq x y z
N MET A 1 74.27 -26.41 14.47
CA MET A 1 72.85 -26.66 14.81
C MET A 1 72.17 -25.32 14.98
N GLN A 2 71.19 -25.05 14.13
CA GLN A 2 70.46 -23.79 14.04
C GLN A 2 69.62 -23.55 15.31
N SER A 3 69.67 -22.34 15.86
CA SER A 3 68.61 -21.82 16.71
C SER A 3 68.27 -20.40 16.28
N PHE A 4 67.00 -20.24 15.91
CA PHE A 4 66.35 -19.01 15.48
C PHE A 4 66.23 -18.03 16.65
N ILE A 5 66.61 -16.77 16.43
CA ILE A 5 66.27 -15.66 17.32
C ILE A 5 65.07 -14.93 16.71
N ILE A 6 63.91 -15.12 17.34
CA ILE A 6 62.65 -14.45 17.01
C ILE A 6 62.66 -13.07 17.68
N TRP A 7 62.61 -12.02 16.88
CA TRP A 7 62.36 -10.66 17.37
C TRP A 7 60.86 -10.44 17.51
N ILE A 8 60.39 -10.29 18.75
CA ILE A 8 59.01 -9.86 19.07
C ILE A 8 59.02 -8.33 19.10
N THR A 9 58.48 -7.70 18.04
CA THR A 9 58.24 -6.26 18.02
C THR A 9 56.87 -5.95 18.64
N PHE A 10 56.89 -5.20 19.74
CA PHE A 10 55.73 -4.69 20.44
C PHE A 10 55.21 -3.44 19.71
N THR A 11 54.13 -3.56 18.94
CA THR A 11 53.45 -2.40 18.32
C THR A 11 52.28 -1.96 19.20
N LEU A 12 52.38 -0.72 19.71
CA LEU A 12 51.32 -0.02 20.43
C LEU A 12 50.04 0.07 19.59
N LEU A 13 48.92 -0.39 20.16
CA LEU A 13 47.57 -0.08 19.70
C LEU A 13 47.28 1.40 20.01
N THR A 14 47.18 2.23 18.98
CA THR A 14 46.45 3.50 19.06
C THR A 14 45.08 3.31 18.41
N THR A 15 44.03 3.29 19.22
CA THR A 15 42.64 3.30 18.77
C THR A 15 42.31 4.63 18.11
N TYR A 16 42.21 4.65 16.78
CA TYR A 16 41.60 5.75 16.06
C TYR A 16 40.08 5.61 16.14
N TRP A 17 39.46 6.50 16.92
CA TRP A 17 38.06 6.86 16.78
C TRP A 17 37.86 7.55 15.43
N THR A 18 37.21 6.89 14.49
CA THR A 18 36.69 7.54 13.28
C THR A 18 35.19 7.76 13.44
N ASN A 19 34.79 9.03 13.43
CA ASN A 19 33.41 9.48 13.28
C ASN A 19 32.71 8.76 12.12
N PRO A 20 31.44 8.33 12.25
CA PRO A 20 30.71 7.77 11.14
C PRO A 20 30.44 8.87 10.10
N LYS A 21 30.96 8.67 8.88
CA LYS A 21 30.59 9.48 7.72
C LYS A 21 29.11 9.30 7.42
N GLU A 22 28.44 10.43 7.32
CA GLU A 22 27.09 10.62 6.80
C GLU A 22 26.97 9.93 5.43
N LEU A 23 26.00 9.02 5.31
CA LEU A 23 25.72 8.28 4.09
C LEU A 23 24.99 9.24 3.13
N GLU A 24 25.75 9.89 2.25
CA GLU A 24 25.17 10.68 1.16
C GLU A 24 24.27 9.79 0.27
N SER A 25 22.99 10.13 0.30
CA SER A 25 21.95 9.59 -0.58
C SER A 25 22.25 10.01 -2.02
N ASN A 26 22.95 9.15 -2.76
CA ASN A 26 23.14 9.29 -4.20
C ASN A 26 21.79 9.10 -4.92
N ASN A 27 21.10 10.21 -5.18
CA ASN A 27 19.98 10.31 -6.10
C ASN A 27 20.46 10.00 -7.51
N VAL A 28 20.40 8.72 -7.90
CA VAL A 28 20.49 8.32 -9.31
C VAL A 28 19.15 8.65 -9.95
N THR A 29 19.03 9.88 -10.43
CA THR A 29 17.94 10.32 -11.29
C THR A 29 18.11 9.65 -12.65
N SER A 30 17.55 8.46 -12.81
CA SER A 30 17.39 7.89 -14.15
C SER A 30 16.38 8.74 -14.92
N ASN A 31 16.88 9.64 -15.78
CA ASN A 31 16.10 10.35 -16.78
C ASN A 31 15.54 9.32 -17.77
N ILE A 32 14.37 8.79 -17.45
CA ILE A 32 13.55 8.05 -18.40
C ILE A 32 12.75 9.12 -19.13
N ASP A 33 13.08 9.35 -20.39
CA ASP A 33 12.31 10.23 -21.27
C ASP A 33 10.94 9.59 -21.53
N PHE A 34 9.89 10.22 -21.00
CA PHE A 34 8.50 9.83 -21.18
C PHE A 34 7.82 10.68 -22.26
N LYS A 35 8.53 11.04 -23.34
CA LYS A 35 7.92 11.71 -24.50
C LYS A 35 7.38 10.71 -25.50
N GLU A 36 6.19 10.20 -25.22
CA GLU A 36 5.12 10.02 -26.21
C GLU A 36 3.89 9.45 -25.54
N GLN A 37 2.87 10.28 -25.25
CA GLN A 37 1.54 9.71 -25.11
C GLN A 37 0.38 10.65 -25.44
N LYS A 38 -0.52 10.05 -26.25
CA LYS A 38 -1.88 10.47 -26.58
C LYS A 38 -2.56 11.16 -25.40
N ASN A 39 -3.20 12.30 -25.67
CA ASN A 39 -3.96 13.11 -24.73
C ASN A 39 -4.98 12.25 -23.97
N VAL A 40 -4.66 11.80 -22.75
CA VAL A 40 -5.59 11.07 -21.89
C VAL A 40 -6.55 12.11 -21.32
N PRO A 41 -7.88 11.99 -21.53
CA PRO A 41 -8.81 12.98 -21.05
C PRO A 41 -8.73 13.08 -19.53
N ASN A 42 -8.62 14.32 -19.05
CA ASN A 42 -8.65 14.59 -17.62
C ASN A 42 -9.97 14.09 -17.05
N LYS A 43 -9.89 13.31 -15.97
CA LYS A 43 -11.08 12.79 -15.28
C LYS A 43 -10.84 12.68 -13.79
N THR A 44 -11.93 12.82 -13.03
CA THR A 44 -11.96 12.59 -11.60
C THR A 44 -13.14 11.68 -11.30
N ILE A 45 -12.86 10.58 -10.62
CA ILE A 45 -13.83 9.51 -10.35
C ILE A 45 -13.87 9.24 -8.86
N LYS A 46 -15.06 9.33 -8.26
CA LYS A 46 -15.31 8.79 -6.93
C LYS A 46 -15.39 7.27 -7.05
N PHE A 47 -14.32 6.60 -6.65
CA PHE A 47 -14.18 5.15 -6.79
C PHE A 47 -14.84 4.40 -5.64
N LEU A 48 -14.69 4.92 -4.41
CA LEU A 48 -15.14 4.28 -3.20
C LEU A 48 -15.73 5.31 -2.23
N TRP A 49 -16.81 4.92 -1.55
CA TRP A 49 -17.36 5.66 -0.40
C TRP A 49 -18.02 4.73 0.59
N ARG A 50 -18.31 5.24 1.77
CA ARG A 50 -19.11 4.56 2.79
C ARG A 50 -20.58 4.90 2.67
N GLU A 51 -21.43 3.89 2.87
CA GLU A 51 -22.89 4.00 2.81
C GLU A 51 -23.51 3.12 3.89
N GLU A 52 -24.52 3.67 4.57
CA GLU A 52 -25.30 2.93 5.56
C GLU A 52 -26.24 1.96 4.82
N LYS A 53 -26.12 0.67 5.16
CA LYS A 53 -26.96 -0.39 4.60
C LYS A 53 -27.55 -1.21 5.73
N TYR A 54 -28.86 -1.44 5.64
CA TYR A 54 -29.53 -2.35 6.55
C TYR A 54 -29.17 -3.79 6.18
N ASP A 55 -28.68 -4.55 7.16
CA ASP A 55 -28.48 -5.99 7.06
C ASP A 55 -29.67 -6.68 7.73
N GLU A 56 -30.45 -7.42 6.94
CA GLU A 56 -31.64 -8.12 7.41
C GLU A 56 -31.32 -9.26 8.38
N GLN A 57 -30.16 -9.91 8.23
CA GLN A 57 -29.76 -11.04 9.07
C GLN A 57 -29.35 -10.57 10.46
N LEU A 58 -28.60 -9.46 10.51
CA LEU A 58 -28.12 -8.85 11.75
C LEU A 58 -29.11 -7.83 12.33
N LYS A 59 -30.22 -7.55 11.63
CA LYS A 59 -31.28 -6.60 12.02
C LYS A 59 -30.74 -5.24 12.42
N GLY A 60 -29.80 -4.70 11.65
CA GLY A 60 -29.12 -3.45 11.98
C GLY A 60 -28.58 -2.73 10.76
N ASN A 61 -28.29 -1.44 10.92
CA ASN A 61 -27.60 -0.66 9.90
C ASN A 61 -26.09 -0.76 10.08
N PHE A 62 -25.39 -1.02 8.98
CA PHE A 62 -23.95 -1.10 8.93
C PHE A 62 -23.40 -0.12 7.91
N ASN A 63 -22.31 0.56 8.27
CA ASN A 63 -21.67 1.51 7.38
C ASN A 63 -20.64 0.78 6.50
N LEU A 64 -21.07 0.37 5.31
CA LEU A 64 -20.31 -0.49 4.41
C LEU A 64 -19.64 0.31 3.29
N ILE A 65 -18.52 -0.20 2.79
CA ILE A 65 -17.86 0.27 1.59
C ILE A 65 -18.78 0.02 0.39
N THR A 66 -18.98 1.03 -0.44
CA THR A 66 -19.58 0.92 -1.76
C THR A 66 -18.51 1.29 -2.79
N ILE A 67 -18.39 0.48 -3.85
CA ILE A 67 -17.44 0.67 -4.95
C ILE A 67 -18.22 1.06 -6.21
N ASN A 68 -17.67 1.98 -7.00
CA ASN A 68 -18.18 2.33 -8.32
C ASN A 68 -17.93 1.18 -9.31
N THR A 69 -18.86 0.22 -9.35
CA THR A 69 -18.77 -0.98 -10.20
C THR A 69 -18.85 -0.66 -11.70
N GLU A 70 -19.62 0.36 -12.09
CA GLU A 70 -19.67 0.82 -13.49
C GLU A 70 -18.31 1.33 -13.96
N TYR A 71 -17.59 2.06 -13.10
CA TYR A 71 -16.23 2.46 -13.41
C TYR A 71 -15.28 1.26 -13.52
N CYS A 72 -15.44 0.24 -12.68
CA CYS A 72 -14.60 -0.97 -12.74
C CYS A 72 -14.71 -1.68 -14.10
N LYS A 73 -15.82 -1.55 -14.83
CA LYS A 73 -15.99 -2.11 -16.19
C LYS A 73 -15.16 -1.38 -17.25
N THR A 74 -14.83 -0.11 -17.01
CA THR A 74 -14.15 0.78 -17.98
C THR A 74 -12.76 1.22 -17.53
N ILE A 75 -12.33 0.79 -16.33
CA ILE A 75 -11.04 1.17 -15.74
C ILE A 75 -9.87 0.74 -16.61
N THR A 76 -8.90 1.63 -16.80
CA THR A 76 -7.71 1.31 -17.57
C THR A 76 -6.70 0.50 -16.73
N GLY A 77 -5.77 -0.18 -17.40
CA GLY A 77 -4.69 -0.92 -16.75
C GLY A 77 -3.89 -0.12 -15.70
N PRO A 78 -3.37 1.09 -16.01
CA PRO A 78 -2.58 1.86 -15.03
C PRO A 78 -3.43 2.39 -13.88
N GLU A 79 -4.69 2.78 -14.13
CA GLU A 79 -5.63 3.18 -13.07
C GLU A 79 -5.93 2.03 -12.11
N LYS A 80 -6.16 0.84 -12.66
CA LYS A 80 -6.34 -0.40 -11.89
C LYS A 80 -5.11 -0.71 -11.05
N ALA A 81 -3.91 -0.56 -11.59
CA ALA A 81 -2.66 -0.77 -10.87
C ALA A 81 -2.46 0.24 -9.72
N ALA A 82 -2.75 1.52 -9.94
CA ALA A 82 -2.65 2.54 -8.89
C ALA A 82 -3.62 2.27 -7.72
N LEU A 83 -4.89 1.96 -8.03
CA LEU A 83 -5.90 1.64 -7.01
C LEU A 83 -5.56 0.35 -6.25
N ALA A 84 -5.16 -0.71 -6.97
CA ALA A 84 -4.79 -1.98 -6.35
C ALA A 84 -3.55 -1.84 -5.45
N TYR A 85 -2.57 -1.02 -5.86
CA TYR A 85 -1.40 -0.72 -5.03
C TYR A 85 -1.81 -0.09 -3.70
N VAL A 86 -2.61 0.99 -3.73
CA VAL A 86 -3.06 1.67 -2.51
C VAL A 86 -3.91 0.73 -1.63
N ALA A 87 -4.80 -0.05 -2.26
CA ALA A 87 -5.64 -1.04 -1.57
C ALA A 87 -4.85 -2.21 -0.98
N THR A 88 -3.59 -2.41 -1.36
CA THR A 88 -2.76 -3.48 -0.80
C THR A 88 -2.41 -3.24 0.67
N PHE A 89 -2.31 -1.98 1.09
CA PHE A 89 -1.79 -1.62 2.41
C PHE A 89 -2.85 -1.12 3.40
N ILE A 90 -4.11 -1.02 2.95
CA ILE A 90 -5.24 -0.56 3.76
C ILE A 90 -6.39 -1.54 3.54
N GLY A 91 -6.97 -2.01 4.64
CA GLY A 91 -8.12 -2.91 4.62
C GLY A 91 -9.29 -2.31 3.84
N ASN A 92 -10.02 -3.17 3.15
CA ASN A 92 -11.14 -2.74 2.32
C ASN A 92 -12.25 -3.79 2.34
N GLU A 93 -12.70 -4.12 3.56
CA GLU A 93 -13.66 -5.19 3.83
C GLU A 93 -13.16 -6.55 3.36
N CYS A 94 -12.26 -7.11 4.17
CA CYS A 94 -11.49 -8.30 3.85
C CYS A 94 -11.93 -9.49 4.71
N SER A 95 -12.37 -10.58 4.09
CA SER A 95 -12.79 -11.79 4.80
C SER A 95 -12.13 -13.03 4.22
N TRP A 96 -11.75 -13.98 5.08
CA TRP A 96 -11.24 -15.27 4.60
C TRP A 96 -12.34 -16.02 3.87
N ASP A 97 -12.01 -16.56 2.70
CA ASP A 97 -12.93 -17.45 1.99
C ASP A 97 -12.80 -18.87 2.57
N GLY A 98 -13.61 -19.13 3.60
CA GLY A 98 -13.47 -20.30 4.46
C GLY A 98 -12.41 -20.10 5.55
N LYS A 99 -11.73 -21.17 5.95
CA LYS A 99 -10.59 -21.08 6.89
C LYS A 99 -9.40 -20.45 6.18
N ALA A 100 -8.66 -19.59 6.89
CA ALA A 100 -7.40 -19.06 6.38
C ALA A 100 -6.47 -20.22 5.98
N THR A 101 -5.97 -20.19 4.74
CA THR A 101 -4.97 -21.17 4.28
C THR A 101 -3.63 -20.91 4.97
N THR A 102 -2.74 -21.91 4.96
CA THR A 102 -1.40 -21.80 5.56
C THR A 102 -0.57 -20.68 4.92
N ASP A 103 -0.70 -20.50 3.62
CA ASP A 103 -0.05 -19.44 2.84
C ASP A 103 -0.86 -18.13 2.82
N ARG A 104 -2.06 -18.11 3.43
CA ARG A 104 -2.92 -16.93 3.61
C ARG A 104 -3.34 -16.27 2.28
N THR A 105 -3.44 -17.05 1.22
CA THR A 105 -3.76 -16.56 -0.14
C THR A 105 -5.24 -16.49 -0.45
N ASN A 106 -6.13 -16.93 0.45
CA ASN A 106 -7.58 -16.90 0.30
C ASN A 106 -8.28 -15.71 1.01
N LEU A 107 -7.58 -14.59 1.22
CA LEU A 107 -8.17 -13.39 1.81
C LEU A 107 -8.95 -12.60 0.74
N LYS A 108 -10.27 -12.63 0.80
CA LYS A 108 -11.13 -11.93 -0.15
C LYS A 108 -11.37 -10.50 0.31
N CYS A 109 -10.84 -9.55 -0.44
CA CYS A 109 -11.00 -8.12 -0.17
C CYS A 109 -11.85 -7.46 -1.26
N LYS A 110 -12.65 -6.45 -0.91
CA LYS A 110 -13.65 -5.86 -1.81
C LYS A 110 -13.03 -5.16 -3.02
N ILE A 111 -11.95 -4.41 -2.84
CA ILE A 111 -11.28 -3.70 -3.94
C ILE A 111 -10.60 -4.68 -4.91
N PRO A 112 -9.70 -5.58 -4.50
CA PRO A 112 -9.12 -6.58 -5.41
C PRO A 112 -10.17 -7.39 -6.15
N THR A 113 -11.27 -7.78 -5.47
CA THR A 113 -12.40 -8.49 -6.09
C THR A 113 -13.07 -7.64 -7.18
N ALA A 114 -13.43 -6.39 -6.88
CA ALA A 114 -14.08 -5.49 -7.84
C ALA A 114 -13.19 -5.17 -9.06
N LEU A 115 -11.87 -5.12 -8.85
CA LEU A 115 -10.88 -4.92 -9.91
C LEU A 115 -10.56 -6.20 -10.70
N GLN A 116 -11.15 -7.34 -10.34
CA GLN A 116 -10.92 -8.67 -10.91
C GLN A 116 -9.45 -9.12 -10.79
N LEU A 117 -8.88 -8.93 -9.59
CA LEU A 117 -7.49 -9.28 -9.28
C LEU A 117 -7.37 -10.51 -8.37
N GLY A 118 -8.48 -11.21 -8.12
CA GLY A 118 -8.51 -12.36 -7.22
C GLY A 118 -8.42 -11.97 -5.75
N TYR A 119 -7.82 -12.84 -4.94
CA TYR A 119 -7.64 -12.64 -3.50
C TYR A 119 -6.48 -11.68 -3.21
N GLN A 120 -6.56 -10.98 -2.07
CA GLN A 120 -5.47 -10.14 -1.55
C GLN A 120 -4.20 -10.98 -1.37
N CYS A 121 -3.07 -10.43 -1.79
CA CYS A 121 -1.76 -11.09 -1.80
C CYS A 121 -1.64 -12.43 -2.57
N SER A 122 -2.63 -12.81 -3.38
CA SER A 122 -2.54 -13.97 -4.27
C SER A 122 -1.52 -13.77 -5.41
N ILE A 123 -1.20 -14.86 -6.11
CA ILE A 123 -0.32 -14.83 -7.29
C ILE A 123 -0.91 -13.93 -8.38
N GLU A 124 -2.22 -13.97 -8.58
CA GLU A 124 -2.94 -13.14 -9.55
C GLU A 124 -2.82 -11.66 -9.20
N HIS A 125 -3.10 -11.30 -7.95
CA HIS A 125 -3.04 -9.93 -7.48
C HIS A 125 -1.61 -9.37 -7.55
N LEU A 126 -0.66 -10.06 -6.94
CA LEU A 126 0.74 -9.61 -6.91
C LEU A 126 1.40 -9.69 -8.28
N GLY A 127 1.05 -10.69 -9.10
CA GLY A 127 1.53 -10.81 -10.47
C GLY A 127 1.09 -9.62 -11.33
N PHE A 128 -0.16 -9.19 -11.21
CA PHE A 128 -0.66 -7.99 -11.87
C PHE A 128 0.14 -6.74 -11.44
N LEU A 129 0.31 -6.51 -10.14
CA LEU A 129 1.05 -5.34 -9.62
C LEU A 129 2.52 -5.37 -10.04
N ARG A 130 3.21 -6.50 -9.89
CA ARG A 130 4.62 -6.66 -10.28
C ARG A 130 4.84 -6.37 -11.77
N LYS A 131 3.90 -6.78 -12.64
CA LYS A 131 3.97 -6.49 -14.08
C LYS A 131 3.92 -4.98 -14.37
N TRP A 132 3.04 -4.26 -13.69
CA TRP A 132 2.86 -2.82 -13.87
C TRP A 132 4.01 -2.00 -13.28
N PHE A 133 4.50 -2.38 -12.11
CA PHE A 133 5.60 -1.72 -11.39
C PHE A 133 6.99 -2.34 -11.65
N ARG A 134 7.16 -3.13 -12.72
CA ARG A 134 8.40 -3.91 -13.00
C ARG A 134 9.71 -3.11 -13.06
N HIS A 135 9.64 -1.79 -13.23
CA HIS A 135 10.80 -0.89 -13.27
C HIS A 135 10.93 -0.01 -12.01
N ASP A 136 10.04 -0.17 -11.04
CA ASP A 136 10.01 0.57 -9.78
C ASP A 136 10.42 -0.37 -8.63
N LYS A 137 11.73 -0.52 -8.44
CA LYS A 137 12.30 -1.44 -7.44
C LYS A 137 11.80 -1.16 -6.02
N ARG A 138 11.54 0.11 -5.69
CA ARG A 138 11.04 0.51 -4.37
C ARG A 138 9.64 -0.05 -4.17
N THR A 139 8.73 0.20 -5.11
CA THR A 139 7.36 -0.32 -5.04
C THR A 139 7.36 -1.84 -5.01
N LEU A 140 8.19 -2.50 -5.83
CA LEU A 140 8.31 -3.96 -5.80
C LEU A 140 8.74 -4.49 -4.43
N LYS A 141 9.66 -3.80 -3.76
CA LYS A 141 10.10 -4.15 -2.40
C LYS A 141 9.00 -3.94 -1.37
N GLU A 142 8.26 -2.85 -1.44
CA GLU A 142 7.11 -2.59 -0.54
C GLU A 142 6.03 -3.67 -0.69
N LEU A 143 5.77 -4.12 -1.93
CA LEU A 143 4.81 -5.19 -2.24
C LEU A 143 5.20 -6.58 -1.69
N GLU A 144 6.46 -6.81 -1.31
CA GLU A 144 6.86 -8.07 -0.66
C GLU A 144 6.19 -8.25 0.72
N SER A 145 5.86 -7.15 1.40
CA SER A 145 5.24 -7.20 2.73
C SER A 145 3.78 -7.64 2.72
N CYS A 146 3.09 -7.43 1.58
CA CYS A 146 1.66 -7.61 1.33
C CYS A 146 0.83 -8.07 2.56
N PRO A 147 0.31 -7.12 3.37
CA PRO A 147 -0.37 -7.48 4.61
C PRO A 147 -1.70 -8.19 4.33
N THR A 148 -1.96 -9.25 5.09
CA THR A 148 -3.21 -10.02 5.06
C THR A 148 -4.00 -9.79 6.36
N ILE A 149 -4.63 -8.62 6.44
CA ILE A 149 -5.40 -8.17 7.61
C ILE A 149 -6.90 -8.37 7.30
N PRO A 150 -7.57 -9.36 7.91
CA PRO A 150 -9.02 -9.53 7.77
C PRO A 150 -9.78 -8.50 8.62
N ASP A 151 -11.05 -8.32 8.30
CA ASP A 151 -12.00 -7.57 9.10
C ASP A 151 -12.11 -8.19 10.50
N GLY A 152 -12.16 -7.32 11.51
CA GLY A 152 -12.19 -7.72 12.91
C GLY A 152 -10.81 -8.00 13.51
N ALA A 153 -9.72 -7.81 12.75
CA ALA A 153 -8.38 -7.83 13.31
C ALA A 153 -8.22 -6.78 14.43
N THR A 154 -7.39 -7.10 15.43
CA THR A 154 -7.16 -6.23 16.61
C THR A 154 -6.71 -4.83 16.21
N VAL A 155 -5.85 -4.76 15.19
CA VAL A 155 -5.37 -3.51 14.58
C VAL A 155 -5.71 -3.57 13.10
N GLN A 156 -6.49 -2.61 12.63
CA GLN A 156 -6.89 -2.56 11.24
C GLN A 156 -7.05 -1.12 10.77
N ASN A 157 -6.80 -0.92 9.48
CA ASN A 157 -7.05 0.32 8.76
C ASN A 157 -8.11 0.04 7.70
N THR A 158 -8.96 1.02 7.40
CA THR A 158 -9.96 0.92 6.36
C THR A 158 -10.20 2.27 5.68
N PHE A 159 -10.64 2.23 4.42
CA PHE A 159 -11.03 3.44 3.69
C PHE A 159 -12.40 3.97 4.13
N ASP A 160 -12.55 5.28 4.05
CA ASP A 160 -13.85 5.98 4.12
C ASP A 160 -14.27 6.48 2.73
N GLU A 161 -13.31 6.94 1.94
CA GLU A 161 -13.51 7.36 0.56
C GLU A 161 -12.24 7.16 -0.27
N ILE A 162 -12.39 6.94 -1.57
CA ILE A 162 -11.30 7.00 -2.55
C ILE A 162 -11.78 7.78 -3.77
N THR A 163 -10.98 8.76 -4.19
CA THR A 163 -11.11 9.50 -5.44
C THR A 163 -9.88 9.25 -6.29
N LEU A 164 -10.10 8.88 -7.55
CA LEU A 164 -9.08 8.69 -8.57
C LEU A 164 -9.12 9.87 -9.54
N SER A 165 -8.01 10.57 -9.70
CA SER A 165 -7.86 11.62 -10.72
C SER A 165 -6.81 11.20 -11.73
N VAL A 166 -7.10 11.42 -13.01
CA VAL A 166 -6.15 11.22 -14.11
C VAL A 166 -5.98 12.55 -14.81
N LYS A 167 -4.73 13.00 -14.95
CA LYS A 167 -4.36 14.21 -15.68
C LYS A 167 -3.12 13.90 -16.50
N GLU A 168 -3.22 14.01 -17.82
CA GLU A 168 -2.13 13.67 -18.74
C GLU A 168 -1.57 12.26 -18.47
N ASN A 169 -0.30 12.15 -18.08
CA ASN A 169 0.38 10.89 -17.73
C ASN A 169 0.45 10.64 -16.22
N GLN A 170 -0.33 11.36 -15.42
CA GLN A 170 -0.37 11.22 -13.97
C GLN A 170 -1.69 10.63 -13.49
N ILE A 171 -1.59 9.75 -12.50
CA ILE A 171 -2.70 9.24 -11.71
C ILE A 171 -2.50 9.70 -10.27
N ILE A 172 -3.55 10.23 -9.66
CA ILE A 172 -3.58 10.61 -8.26
C ILE A 172 -4.68 9.81 -7.58
N VAL A 173 -4.30 9.01 -6.60
CA VAL A 173 -5.25 8.28 -5.75
C VAL A 173 -5.33 9.02 -4.41
N SER A 174 -6.41 9.75 -4.20
CA SER A 174 -6.68 10.48 -2.95
C SER A 174 -7.72 9.76 -2.13
N PHE A 175 -7.49 9.60 -0.83
CA PHE A 175 -8.40 8.89 0.05
C PHE A 175 -8.45 9.48 1.46
N LYS A 176 -9.56 9.23 2.14
CA LYS A 176 -9.65 9.30 3.61
C LYS A 176 -9.70 7.89 4.15
N ALA A 177 -9.00 7.66 5.24
CA ALA A 177 -8.96 6.39 5.92
C ALA A 177 -8.99 6.60 7.43
N ASN A 178 -9.44 5.56 8.11
CA ASN A 178 -9.37 5.46 9.55
C ASN A 178 -8.78 4.11 9.95
N GLY A 179 -8.24 4.07 11.16
CA GLY A 179 -7.77 2.84 11.76
C GLY A 179 -8.19 2.74 13.20
N VAL A 180 -8.15 1.52 13.70
CA VAL A 180 -8.58 1.16 15.03
C VAL A 180 -7.57 0.18 15.62
N ASN A 181 -7.27 0.35 16.90
CA ASN A 181 -6.67 -0.64 17.75
C ASN A 181 -7.69 -0.95 18.84
N ILE A 182 -8.38 -2.07 18.69
CA ILE A 182 -9.45 -2.50 19.59
C ILE A 182 -8.85 -2.73 20.98
N ARG A 183 -7.70 -3.42 21.08
CA ARG A 183 -7.07 -3.71 22.37
C ARG A 183 -6.75 -2.45 23.19
N GLU A 184 -6.35 -1.36 22.53
CA GLU A 184 -6.02 -0.10 23.19
C GLU A 184 -7.17 0.89 23.27
N GLY A 185 -8.35 0.56 22.70
CA GLY A 185 -9.46 1.52 22.61
C GLY A 185 -9.06 2.79 21.87
N LYS A 186 -8.21 2.69 20.84
CA LYS A 186 -7.72 3.83 20.07
C LYS A 186 -8.21 3.78 18.64
N ARG A 187 -8.56 4.93 18.09
CA ARG A 187 -8.78 5.09 16.67
C ARG A 187 -8.03 6.30 16.14
N TRP A 188 -7.71 6.27 14.85
CA TRP A 188 -7.07 7.38 14.17
C TRP A 188 -7.69 7.60 12.79
N ARG A 189 -7.58 8.82 12.27
CA ARG A 189 -8.03 9.20 10.93
C ARG A 189 -6.93 9.98 10.21
N TRP A 190 -6.89 9.85 8.90
CA TRP A 190 -6.02 10.66 8.04
C TRP A 190 -6.57 10.74 6.61
N SER A 191 -6.07 11.72 5.86
CA SER A 191 -6.17 11.73 4.40
C SER A 191 -4.79 11.51 3.78
N GLN A 192 -4.79 10.94 2.58
CA GLN A 192 -3.56 10.73 1.82
C GLN A 192 -3.83 10.81 0.32
N SER A 193 -2.85 11.33 -0.42
CA SER A 193 -2.78 11.31 -1.87
C SER A 193 -1.51 10.61 -2.32
N ASP A 194 -1.64 9.55 -3.10
CA ASP A 194 -0.53 8.87 -3.77
C ASP A 194 -0.47 9.29 -5.24
N TYR A 195 0.71 9.69 -5.68
CA TYR A 195 0.96 10.21 -7.02
C TYR A 195 1.73 9.18 -7.83
N PHE A 196 1.25 8.90 -9.02
CA PHE A 196 1.84 7.94 -9.94
C PHE A 196 2.03 8.58 -11.29
N GLU A 197 3.13 8.21 -11.95
CA GLU A 197 3.32 8.45 -13.37
C GLU A 197 3.12 7.13 -14.11
N PHE A 198 2.43 7.18 -15.25
CA PHE A 198 2.22 6.00 -16.08
C PHE A 198 2.60 6.26 -17.53
N SER A 199 2.97 5.18 -18.23
CA SER A 199 2.97 5.20 -19.68
C SER A 199 2.72 3.82 -20.25
N LYS A 200 1.99 3.73 -21.37
CA LYS A 200 1.55 2.50 -22.06
C LYS A 200 1.24 1.31 -21.12
N ASN A 201 2.26 0.55 -20.70
CA ASN A 201 2.16 -0.65 -19.89
C ASN A 201 2.99 -0.62 -18.58
N LYS A 202 3.46 0.55 -18.14
CA LYS A 202 4.26 0.75 -16.92
C LYS A 202 3.67 1.86 -16.06
N ILE A 203 3.82 1.73 -14.75
CA ILE A 203 3.50 2.75 -13.75
C ILE A 203 4.65 2.84 -12.74
N ARG A 204 4.86 4.03 -12.20
CA ARG A 204 5.88 4.32 -11.19
C ARG A 204 5.23 5.16 -10.10
N TRP A 205 5.46 4.79 -8.85
CA TRP A 205 5.06 5.62 -7.71
C TRP A 205 6.04 6.79 -7.57
N LEU A 206 5.53 8.00 -7.39
CA LEU A 206 6.34 9.22 -7.31
C LEU A 206 6.50 9.69 -5.87
N LYS A 207 5.38 9.93 -5.21
CA LYS A 207 5.32 10.48 -3.85
C LYS A 207 3.97 10.18 -3.21
N LYS A 208 3.92 10.37 -1.89
CA LYS A 208 2.69 10.47 -1.12
C LYS A 208 2.66 11.75 -0.32
N GLU A 209 1.48 12.32 -0.21
CA GLU A 209 1.16 13.43 0.69
C GLU A 209 0.15 12.90 1.70
N LYS A 210 0.52 12.90 2.98
CA LYS A 210 -0.29 12.32 4.07
C LYS A 210 -0.53 13.38 5.14
N SER A 211 -1.78 13.54 5.56
CA SER A 211 -2.09 14.42 6.69
C SER A 211 -1.52 13.85 8.00
N PRO A 212 -1.32 14.70 9.02
CA PRO A 212 -1.16 14.22 10.38
C PRO A 212 -2.31 13.28 10.78
N LEU A 213 -2.01 12.32 11.66
CA LEU A 213 -3.03 11.45 12.23
C LEU A 213 -3.80 12.20 13.30
N THR A 214 -5.13 12.16 13.23
CA THR A 214 -6.01 12.60 14.31
C THR A 214 -6.39 11.39 15.15
N TYR A 215 -6.10 11.42 16.46
CA TYR A 215 -6.38 10.31 17.38
C TYR A 215 -7.60 10.57 18.24
N GLU A 216 -8.37 9.53 18.51
CA GLU A 216 -9.48 9.52 19.46
C GLU A 216 -9.40 8.23 20.30
N THR A 217 -9.74 8.31 21.59
CA THR A 217 -9.90 7.13 22.45
C THR A 217 -11.37 6.76 22.60
N PHE A 218 -11.68 5.48 22.67
CA PHE A 218 -13.02 4.95 22.93
C PHE A 218 -12.97 3.88 24.01
N LYS A 219 -14.06 3.74 24.75
CA LYS A 219 -14.22 2.68 25.75
C LYS A 219 -14.86 1.45 25.11
N ILE A 220 -14.32 0.28 25.41
CA ILE A 220 -14.98 -0.99 25.10
C ILE A 220 -15.80 -1.37 26.32
N SER A 221 -17.12 -1.27 26.21
CA SER A 221 -18.02 -1.88 27.20
C SER A 221 -18.13 -3.37 26.89
N ALA A 222 -17.78 -4.22 27.86
CA ALA A 222 -18.17 -5.61 27.83
C ALA A 222 -19.69 -5.68 28.10
N ASN A 223 -20.43 -6.28 27.18
CA ASN A 223 -21.81 -6.71 27.40
C ASN A 223 -21.82 -8.09 28.04
#